data_AF-A0A5A7SSL4-F1
#
_entry.id   AF-A0A5A7SSL4-F1
#
_cell.length_a   1.000
_cell.length_b   1.000
_cell.length_c   1.000
_cell.angle_alpha   90.00
_cell.angle_beta   90.00
_cell.angle_gamma   90.00
#
_symmetry.space_group_name_H-M   'P 1'
#
loop_
_entity.id
_entity.type
_entity.pdbx_description
1 polymer ?
#
loop_
_entity_poly.entity_id
_entity_poly.type
_entity_poly.pdbx_seq_one_letter_code
_entity_poly.pdbx_strand_id
1 'polypeptide(L)'
;MEFEFDHELYYSRLLYTQIQMDYGVKVRELSGDQTLTRRQIDETQIIVTTPEKWDIITRKSGDRTYTQLVKLLIIDEIHLLHDNRGPVLESIVVRTMRQIETTKEHIRLVGLSATLPNYEDVALFLRVDPKKGLFHFDNSYRPVALYQQYIGITVKKPLQRFQLMNDLCYEKVMSFAGKHQVLIFVHSRKETSKTARAIRDAALANDTLSRFLKEESASREILHTHTDLVKSNDLKDLLPYGFAIHHAGMTKVDRQLVEDLFADGHIQVLVSTTTLAWGVNLPTHCVIIKGTQIYNPEKGAWTELSPLDVMQMLGRAGRPQFDSERTGIIITGQIVLGTVQNAREACNWLGYTYLYVRMLRNPTLYGLAADAPTRDITLEERRADLIHSAATILDKNNLVKYDRKSGYFQVTDLGRIASYYYITHGTISTYNEHLKPMMGDIELCRLFSLSEEFKYVTVRQDEKMELAKLLERVPIPIKESLEEPSAKINVLLQAYISQLKLEGLSLTSDMVFITQSAGRLMRAIFEIVLKRGWAQLAEKALNLCKMVSKRMWSVQTPLRQFHGAR
;
A
#
# COMPACT_ATOMS: atom_id res chain seq x y z
N MET A 1 -22.97 -1.91 1.42
CA MET A 1 -21.77 -1.50 0.67
C MET A 1 -20.60 -1.96 1.50
N GLU A 2 -20.13 -3.15 1.17
CA GLU A 2 -19.03 -3.82 1.87
C GLU A 2 -17.72 -3.06 1.61
N PHE A 3 -16.81 -3.09 2.58
CA PHE A 3 -15.49 -2.50 2.46
C PHE A 3 -14.58 -3.39 1.59
N GLU A 4 -13.45 -2.81 1.18
CA GLU A 4 -12.51 -3.40 0.24
C GLU A 4 -11.95 -4.72 0.80
N PHE A 5 -12.14 -5.82 0.05
CA PHE A 5 -11.45 -7.07 0.29
C PHE A 5 -10.13 -7.02 -0.47
N ASP A 6 -9.01 -7.06 0.25
CA ASP A 6 -7.71 -7.35 -0.37
C ASP A 6 -7.71 -8.82 -0.82
N HIS A 7 -7.37 -9.08 -2.09
CA HIS A 7 -7.80 -10.34 -2.73
C HIS A 7 -6.94 -11.57 -2.42
N GLU A 8 -5.78 -11.41 -1.74
CA GLU A 8 -4.99 -12.53 -1.19
C GLU A 8 -5.89 -13.54 -0.46
N LEU A 9 -6.98 -13.05 0.13
CA LEU A 9 -7.89 -13.72 1.02
C LEU A 9 -8.68 -14.94 0.52
N TYR A 10 -8.79 -15.25 -0.78
CA TYR A 10 -9.54 -16.46 -1.20
C TYR A 10 -8.65 -17.71 -1.29
N TYR A 11 -7.57 -17.65 -2.07
CA TYR A 11 -6.59 -18.72 -2.14
C TYR A 11 -5.83 -18.90 -0.83
N SER A 12 -5.50 -17.81 -0.12
CA SER A 12 -4.91 -17.94 1.21
C SER A 12 -5.89 -18.55 2.21
N ARG A 13 -7.20 -18.26 2.18
CA ARG A 13 -8.18 -18.96 3.03
C ARG A 13 -8.30 -20.45 2.73
N LEU A 14 -8.22 -20.86 1.47
CA LEU A 14 -8.15 -22.29 1.12
C LEU A 14 -6.87 -22.91 1.71
N LEU A 15 -5.71 -22.27 1.56
CA LEU A 15 -4.45 -22.74 2.14
C LEU A 15 -4.47 -22.76 3.68
N TYR A 16 -5.04 -21.74 4.33
CA TYR A 16 -5.20 -21.66 5.79
C TYR A 16 -6.16 -22.74 6.30
N THR A 17 -7.24 -23.00 5.57
CA THR A 17 -8.19 -24.06 5.88
C THR A 17 -7.52 -25.42 5.70
N GLN A 18 -6.73 -25.61 4.65
CA GLN A 18 -5.96 -26.83 4.38
C GLN A 18 -4.92 -27.08 5.49
N ILE A 19 -4.11 -26.08 5.85
CA ILE A 19 -3.15 -26.16 6.97
C ILE A 19 -3.85 -26.49 8.30
N GLN A 20 -5.03 -25.90 8.54
CA GLN A 20 -5.82 -26.17 9.72
C GLN A 20 -6.46 -27.58 9.72
N MET A 21 -6.87 -28.09 8.55
CA MET A 21 -7.42 -29.45 8.40
C MET A 21 -6.34 -30.53 8.52
N ASP A 22 -5.19 -30.34 7.86
CA ASP A 22 -4.12 -31.34 7.76
C ASP A 22 -3.27 -31.41 9.04
N TYR A 23 -3.03 -30.27 9.70
CA TYR A 23 -2.09 -30.16 10.84
C TYR A 23 -2.73 -29.67 12.13
N GLY A 24 -4.03 -29.32 12.14
CA GLY A 24 -4.70 -28.75 13.32
C GLY A 24 -4.26 -27.33 13.71
N VAL A 25 -3.45 -26.68 12.86
CA VAL A 25 -2.82 -25.38 13.13
C VAL A 25 -3.78 -24.23 12.78
N LYS A 26 -4.13 -23.39 13.75
CA LYS A 26 -4.97 -22.19 13.50
C LYS A 26 -4.12 -21.08 12.89
N VAL A 27 -4.55 -20.63 11.70
CA VAL A 27 -3.99 -19.48 10.97
C VAL A 27 -4.98 -18.31 11.05
N ARG A 28 -4.50 -17.10 11.31
CA ARG A 28 -5.32 -15.86 11.23
C ARG A 28 -4.58 -14.73 10.54
N GLU A 29 -5.36 -13.86 9.93
CA GLU A 29 -4.94 -12.58 9.39
C GLU A 29 -5.01 -11.49 10.49
N LEU A 30 -4.08 -10.56 10.46
CA LEU A 30 -4.05 -9.37 11.31
C LEU A 30 -3.64 -8.16 10.45
N SER A 31 -4.63 -7.37 10.01
CA SER A 31 -4.47 -6.34 8.98
C SER A 31 -4.99 -4.98 9.46
N GLY A 32 -5.10 -3.97 8.59
CA GLY A 32 -5.72 -2.68 8.93
C GLY A 32 -7.14 -2.86 9.48
N ASP A 33 -7.96 -3.62 8.74
CA ASP A 33 -9.39 -3.80 8.97
C ASP A 33 -9.74 -4.94 9.93
N GLN A 34 -8.94 -6.01 9.97
CA GLN A 34 -9.13 -7.09 10.94
C GLN A 34 -8.23 -6.91 12.18
N THR A 35 -8.87 -6.71 13.33
CA THR A 35 -8.23 -6.81 14.64
C THR A 35 -8.66 -8.09 15.34
N LEU A 36 -7.67 -8.89 15.75
CA LEU A 36 -7.90 -10.08 16.55
C LEU A 36 -8.05 -9.68 18.03
N THR A 37 -9.04 -10.26 18.70
CA THR A 37 -9.13 -10.18 20.17
C THR A 37 -7.98 -10.98 20.80
N ARG A 38 -7.59 -10.63 22.03
CA ARG A 38 -6.51 -11.33 22.75
C ARG A 38 -6.70 -12.85 22.76
N ARG A 39 -7.92 -13.33 23.07
CA ARG A 39 -8.27 -14.75 23.00
C ARG A 39 -8.05 -15.37 21.60
N GLN A 40 -8.40 -14.67 20.53
CA GLN A 40 -8.15 -15.17 19.17
C GLN A 40 -6.65 -15.22 18.86
N ILE A 41 -5.85 -14.29 19.36
CA ILE A 41 -4.38 -14.32 19.24
C ILE A 41 -3.82 -15.51 20.02
N ASP A 42 -4.21 -15.68 21.29
CA ASP A 42 -3.76 -16.78 22.15
C ASP A 42 -4.12 -18.17 21.58
N GLU A 43 -5.24 -18.28 20.84
CA GLU A 43 -5.64 -19.49 20.11
C GLU A 43 -4.93 -19.70 18.76
N THR A 44 -4.18 -18.72 18.23
CA THR A 44 -3.60 -18.75 16.86
C THR A 44 -2.10 -19.06 16.88
N GLN A 45 -1.64 -19.92 15.97
CA GLN A 45 -0.22 -20.30 15.86
C GLN A 45 0.50 -19.58 14.71
N ILE A 46 -0.21 -19.30 13.60
CA ILE A 46 0.34 -18.58 12.46
C ILE A 46 -0.46 -17.27 12.26
N ILE A 47 0.24 -16.14 12.34
CA ILE A 47 -0.34 -14.81 12.10
C ILE A 47 0.24 -14.26 10.80
N VAL A 48 -0.63 -13.99 9.83
CA VAL A 48 -0.28 -13.29 8.59
C VAL A 48 -0.66 -11.83 8.74
N THR A 49 0.28 -10.92 8.49
CA THR A 49 0.16 -9.49 8.82
C THR A 49 1.01 -8.64 7.89
N THR A 50 0.61 -7.38 7.67
CA THR A 50 1.46 -6.41 6.97
C THR A 50 2.60 -5.92 7.87
N PRO A 51 3.75 -5.49 7.30
CA PRO A 51 4.85 -4.87 8.04
C PRO A 51 4.39 -3.71 8.95
N GLU A 52 3.56 -2.80 8.45
CA GLU A 52 3.10 -1.64 9.20
C GLU A 52 2.27 -2.06 10.42
N LYS A 53 1.39 -3.06 10.26
CA LYS A 53 0.59 -3.58 11.36
C LYS A 53 1.46 -4.27 12.41
N TRP A 54 2.46 -5.06 11.99
CA TRP A 54 3.41 -5.72 12.88
C TRP A 54 4.32 -4.74 13.65
N ASP A 55 4.78 -3.66 13.00
CA ASP A 55 5.54 -2.62 13.68
C ASP A 55 4.67 -1.86 14.70
N ILE A 56 3.44 -1.47 14.35
CA ILE A 56 2.49 -0.83 15.29
C ILE A 56 2.24 -1.72 16.52
N ILE A 57 2.04 -3.03 16.32
CA ILE A 57 1.86 -4.01 17.39
C ILE A 57 3.11 -4.05 18.29
N THR A 58 4.29 -4.29 17.70
CA THR A 58 5.53 -4.44 18.46
C THR A 58 6.03 -3.12 19.09
N ARG A 59 5.50 -1.96 18.68
CA ARG A 59 5.70 -0.65 19.35
C ARG A 59 4.88 -0.51 20.65
N LYS A 60 3.70 -1.14 20.74
CA LYS A 60 2.81 -1.01 21.91
C LYS A 60 3.27 -1.93 23.04
N SER A 61 4.03 -1.35 23.97
CA SER A 61 4.70 -2.06 25.07
C SER A 61 3.79 -2.81 26.06
N GLY A 62 2.46 -2.68 25.97
CA GLY A 62 1.49 -3.46 26.76
C GLY A 62 1.17 -4.85 26.21
N ASP A 63 1.25 -5.08 24.91
CA ASP A 63 0.84 -6.34 24.24
C ASP A 63 2.00 -7.34 24.06
N ARG A 64 3.00 -7.28 24.94
CA ARG A 64 4.24 -8.08 24.84
C ARG A 64 4.07 -9.59 25.01
N THR A 65 2.91 -10.06 25.47
CA THR A 65 2.72 -11.47 25.85
C THR A 65 2.83 -12.45 24.69
N TYR A 66 2.46 -12.06 23.46
CA TYR A 66 2.56 -12.93 22.29
C TYR A 66 3.79 -12.65 21.42
N THR A 67 4.34 -11.42 21.43
CA THR A 67 5.58 -11.11 20.68
C THR A 67 6.82 -11.82 21.24
N GLN A 68 6.76 -12.30 22.48
CA GLN A 68 7.77 -13.17 23.10
C GLN A 68 7.61 -14.66 22.70
N LEU A 69 6.43 -15.08 22.26
CA LEU A 69 6.17 -16.46 21.82
C LEU A 69 6.65 -16.72 20.38
N VAL A 70 6.91 -15.67 19.60
CA VAL A 70 7.38 -15.77 18.21
C VAL A 70 8.76 -16.42 18.16
N LYS A 71 8.85 -17.65 17.62
CA LYS A 71 10.12 -18.36 17.36
C LYS A 71 10.53 -18.37 15.89
N LEU A 72 9.65 -17.94 14.99
CA LEU A 72 9.87 -17.83 13.54
C LEU A 72 9.22 -16.54 13.03
N LEU A 73 9.99 -15.73 12.30
CA LEU A 73 9.51 -14.58 11.54
C LEU A 73 9.87 -14.81 10.06
N ILE A 74 8.84 -14.98 9.24
CA ILE A 74 8.97 -15.03 7.78
C ILE A 74 8.70 -13.62 7.26
N ILE A 75 9.65 -13.08 6.49
CA ILE A 75 9.51 -11.81 5.78
C ILE A 75 9.41 -12.18 4.31
N ASP A 76 8.17 -12.24 3.82
CA ASP A 76 7.94 -12.38 2.40
C ASP A 76 8.28 -11.06 1.69
N GLU A 77 8.75 -11.18 0.45
CA GLU A 77 9.22 -10.10 -0.41
C GLU A 77 10.13 -9.05 0.27
N ILE A 78 11.17 -9.49 0.97
CA ILE A 78 12.15 -8.61 1.64
C ILE A 78 12.85 -7.63 0.68
N HIS A 79 12.76 -7.83 -0.63
CA HIS A 79 13.17 -6.83 -1.63
C HIS A 79 12.43 -5.48 -1.51
N LEU A 80 11.31 -5.45 -0.80
CA LEU A 80 10.64 -4.26 -0.26
C LEU A 80 11.55 -3.32 0.55
N LEU A 81 12.73 -3.76 1.00
CA LEU A 81 13.77 -2.89 1.58
C LEU A 81 14.15 -1.70 0.68
N HIS A 82 13.96 -1.80 -0.64
CA HIS A 82 14.18 -0.70 -1.58
C HIS A 82 12.98 0.25 -1.75
N ASP A 83 11.78 -0.13 -1.31
CA ASP A 83 10.54 0.64 -1.48
C ASP A 83 10.13 1.40 -0.21
N ASN A 84 9.13 2.29 -0.29
CA ASN A 84 8.65 3.18 0.78
C ASN A 84 8.31 2.48 2.12
N ARG A 85 8.23 1.15 2.12
CA ARG A 85 7.93 0.27 3.26
C ARG A 85 9.20 -0.34 3.88
N GLY A 86 10.34 -0.26 3.18
CA GLY A 86 11.65 -0.75 3.59
C GLY A 86 12.08 -0.32 4.99
N PRO A 87 11.98 0.96 5.39
CA PRO A 87 12.30 1.38 6.76
C PRO A 87 11.43 0.74 7.85
N VAL A 88 10.23 0.27 7.51
CA VAL A 88 9.37 -0.50 8.41
C VAL A 88 9.91 -1.91 8.58
N LEU A 89 10.30 -2.57 7.47
CA LEU A 89 10.98 -3.87 7.50
C LEU A 89 12.33 -3.79 8.24
N GLU A 90 13.12 -2.76 8.02
CA GLU A 90 14.34 -2.49 8.79
C GLU A 90 14.03 -2.37 10.28
N SER A 91 13.01 -1.57 10.65
CA SER A 91 12.60 -1.40 12.04
C SER A 91 12.14 -2.70 12.70
N ILE A 92 11.47 -3.60 11.95
CA ILE A 92 11.05 -4.92 12.42
C ILE A 92 12.26 -5.82 12.64
N VAL A 93 13.10 -6.02 11.63
CA VAL A 93 14.28 -6.90 11.71
C VAL A 93 15.21 -6.47 12.84
N VAL A 94 15.56 -5.17 12.91
CA VAL A 94 16.45 -4.67 13.95
C VAL A 94 15.86 -4.86 15.35
N ARG A 95 14.54 -4.67 15.51
CA ARG A 95 13.86 -4.93 16.79
C ARG A 95 13.89 -6.41 17.16
N THR A 96 13.66 -7.29 16.20
CA THR A 96 13.74 -8.75 16.40
C THR A 96 15.16 -9.20 16.75
N MET A 97 16.20 -8.69 16.07
CA MET A 97 17.59 -8.99 16.40
C MET A 97 17.99 -8.52 17.79
N ARG A 98 17.64 -7.27 18.14
CA ARG A 98 17.91 -6.76 19.48
C ARG A 98 17.13 -7.52 20.55
N GLN A 99 15.92 -8.00 20.25
CA GLN A 99 15.17 -8.90 21.13
C GLN A 99 15.95 -10.20 21.36
N ILE A 100 16.42 -10.88 20.30
CA ILE A 100 17.25 -12.11 20.42
C ILE A 100 18.49 -11.86 21.28
N GLU A 101 19.21 -10.76 21.06
CA GLU A 101 20.41 -10.43 21.83
C GLU A 101 20.12 -10.13 23.31
N THR A 102 18.96 -9.52 23.61
CA THR A 102 18.57 -9.10 24.95
C THR A 102 17.96 -10.24 25.76
N THR A 103 17.07 -11.04 25.17
CA THR A 103 16.39 -12.16 25.84
C THR A 103 17.21 -13.46 25.83
N LYS A 104 18.22 -13.54 24.95
CA LYS A 104 18.93 -14.80 24.59
C LYS A 104 18.04 -15.89 24.01
N GLU A 105 16.79 -15.56 23.66
CA GLU A 105 15.89 -16.48 22.95
C GLU A 105 16.07 -16.33 21.43
N HIS A 106 16.40 -17.43 20.76
CA HIS A 106 16.55 -17.43 19.31
C HIS A 106 15.19 -17.32 18.60
N ILE A 107 15.11 -16.42 17.63
CA ILE A 107 13.99 -16.28 16.69
C ILE A 107 14.55 -16.52 15.29
N ARG A 108 14.05 -17.52 14.58
CA ARG A 108 14.48 -17.82 13.20
C ARG A 108 13.94 -16.74 12.27
N LEU A 109 14.83 -16.09 11.52
CA LEU A 109 14.48 -15.21 10.41
C LEU A 109 14.51 -16.00 9.10
N VAL A 110 13.49 -15.79 8.25
CA VAL A 110 13.46 -16.30 6.87
C VAL A 110 13.03 -15.14 5.97
N GLY A 111 13.94 -14.66 5.12
CA GLY A 111 13.62 -13.67 4.10
C GLY A 111 13.38 -14.37 2.76
N LEU A 112 12.22 -14.14 2.14
CA LEU A 112 11.94 -14.53 0.76
C LEU A 112 12.07 -13.28 -0.13
N SER A 113 12.59 -13.44 -1.35
CA SER A 113 12.95 -12.30 -2.20
C SER A 113 12.92 -12.66 -3.67
N ALA A 114 12.46 -11.73 -4.50
CA ALA A 114 12.87 -11.65 -5.90
C ALA A 114 14.41 -11.53 -6.05
N THR A 115 14.92 -11.79 -7.26
CA THR A 115 16.34 -11.69 -7.61
C THR A 115 16.88 -10.28 -7.43
N LEU A 116 17.60 -10.06 -6.33
CA LEU A 116 18.24 -8.79 -5.97
C LEU A 116 19.72 -8.79 -6.33
N PRO A 117 20.28 -7.70 -6.89
CA PRO A 117 21.73 -7.58 -7.07
C PRO A 117 22.51 -7.46 -5.75
N ASN A 118 21.88 -6.93 -4.69
CA ASN A 118 22.49 -6.72 -3.36
C ASN A 118 22.09 -7.84 -2.36
N TYR A 119 21.84 -9.07 -2.83
CA TYR A 119 21.33 -10.17 -2.00
C TYR A 119 22.26 -10.53 -0.82
N GLU A 120 23.58 -10.39 -0.99
CA GLU A 120 24.56 -10.55 0.09
C GLU A 120 24.39 -9.52 1.22
N ASP A 121 24.06 -8.27 0.86
CA ASP A 121 23.86 -7.19 1.82
C ASP A 121 22.62 -7.47 2.67
N VAL A 122 21.56 -8.00 2.04
CA VAL A 122 20.33 -8.45 2.71
C VAL A 122 20.60 -9.67 3.59
N ALA A 123 21.44 -10.61 3.15
CA ALA A 123 21.86 -11.75 3.95
C ALA A 123 22.64 -11.33 5.21
N LEU A 124 23.59 -10.41 5.06
CA LEU A 124 24.36 -9.83 6.17
C LEU A 124 23.47 -9.04 7.15
N PHE A 125 22.52 -8.27 6.61
CA PHE A 125 21.50 -7.55 7.36
C PHE A 125 20.58 -8.50 8.14
N LEU A 126 20.20 -9.65 7.57
CA LEU A 126 19.45 -10.72 8.25
C LEU A 126 20.31 -11.65 9.14
N ARG A 127 21.62 -11.41 9.26
CA ARG A 127 22.59 -12.27 9.99
C ARG A 127 22.60 -13.73 9.51
N VAL A 128 22.36 -13.93 8.22
CA VAL A 128 22.37 -15.25 7.56
C VAL A 128 23.81 -15.72 7.32
N ASP A 129 24.11 -16.98 7.64
CA ASP A 129 25.38 -17.63 7.27
C ASP A 129 25.44 -17.82 5.74
N PRO A 130 26.38 -17.16 5.01
CA PRO A 130 26.46 -17.23 3.56
C PRO A 130 26.70 -18.64 3.00
N LYS A 131 27.22 -19.58 3.80
CA LYS A 131 27.52 -20.96 3.37
C LYS A 131 26.37 -21.94 3.62
N LYS A 132 25.41 -21.60 4.50
CA LYS A 132 24.37 -22.54 4.98
C LYS A 132 22.94 -22.04 4.82
N GLY A 133 22.73 -20.73 4.90
CA GLY A 133 21.40 -20.11 4.90
C GLY A 133 21.14 -19.18 3.72
N LEU A 134 22.17 -18.79 2.96
CA LEU A 134 22.00 -17.96 1.78
C LEU A 134 21.79 -18.84 0.54
N PHE A 135 20.63 -18.69 -0.08
CA PHE A 135 20.28 -19.33 -1.34
C PHE A 135 20.00 -18.23 -2.36
N HIS A 136 20.78 -18.20 -3.44
CA HIS A 136 20.58 -17.28 -4.55
C HIS A 136 20.31 -18.09 -5.82
N PHE A 137 19.14 -17.87 -6.39
CA PHE A 137 18.69 -18.47 -7.64
C PHE A 137 18.56 -17.33 -8.65
N ASP A 138 19.37 -17.33 -9.71
CA ASP A 138 19.23 -16.33 -10.76
C ASP A 138 17.98 -16.58 -11.63
N ASN A 139 17.74 -15.70 -12.61
CA ASN A 139 16.56 -15.78 -13.47
C ASN A 139 16.47 -17.09 -14.30
N SER A 140 17.54 -17.90 -14.42
CA SER A 140 17.50 -19.20 -15.11
C SER A 140 16.77 -20.28 -14.31
N TYR A 141 16.67 -20.15 -12.98
CA TYR A 141 15.91 -21.04 -12.11
C TYR A 141 14.40 -20.78 -12.13
N ARG A 142 13.95 -19.71 -12.81
CA ARG A 142 12.51 -19.45 -12.97
C ARG A 142 11.91 -20.60 -13.78
N PRO A 143 10.85 -21.30 -13.31
CA PRO A 143 10.32 -22.50 -13.98
C PRO A 143 9.91 -22.33 -15.44
N VAL A 144 9.75 -21.08 -15.89
CA VAL A 144 9.61 -20.68 -17.29
C VAL A 144 10.29 -19.30 -17.44
N ALA A 145 11.13 -19.15 -18.47
CA ALA A 145 11.91 -17.94 -18.71
C ALA A 145 11.02 -16.72 -19.06
N LEU A 146 11.46 -15.52 -18.66
CA LEU A 146 10.75 -14.25 -18.89
C LEU A 146 11.54 -13.35 -19.85
N TYR A 147 11.08 -13.26 -21.09
CA TYR A 147 11.48 -12.23 -22.03
C TYR A 147 10.88 -10.87 -21.62
N GLN A 148 11.67 -9.80 -21.67
CA GLN A 148 11.23 -8.46 -21.31
C GLN A 148 11.46 -7.48 -22.45
N GLN A 149 10.43 -6.72 -22.82
CA GLN A 149 10.48 -5.69 -23.85
C GLN A 149 10.11 -4.33 -23.24
N TYR A 150 10.99 -3.34 -23.31
CA TYR A 150 10.74 -2.00 -22.79
C TYR A 150 10.36 -1.06 -23.93
N ILE A 151 9.25 -0.33 -23.81
CA ILE A 151 8.74 0.59 -24.85
C ILE A 151 8.68 2.01 -24.27
N GLY A 152 9.74 2.78 -24.48
CA GLY A 152 9.81 4.18 -24.04
C GLY A 152 9.07 5.13 -24.98
N ILE A 153 8.04 5.83 -24.50
CA ILE A 153 7.31 6.83 -25.28
C ILE A 153 7.93 8.22 -25.07
N THR A 154 8.48 8.80 -26.13
CA THR A 154 9.15 10.13 -26.10
C THR A 154 8.22 11.33 -26.33
N VAL A 155 6.95 11.07 -26.65
CA VAL A 155 5.95 12.11 -26.99
C VAL A 155 5.57 12.94 -25.75
N LYS A 156 5.88 14.24 -25.79
CA LYS A 156 5.63 15.19 -24.68
C LYS A 156 4.16 15.61 -24.53
N LYS A 157 3.37 15.64 -25.61
CA LYS A 157 1.97 16.13 -25.56
C LYS A 157 1.05 15.04 -24.97
N PRO A 158 0.33 15.28 -23.85
CA PRO A 158 -0.40 14.22 -23.14
C PRO A 158 -1.44 13.46 -23.98
N LEU A 159 -2.19 14.16 -24.84
CA LEU A 159 -3.22 13.53 -25.69
C LEU A 159 -2.61 12.61 -26.75
N GLN A 160 -1.56 13.06 -27.43
CA GLN A 160 -0.83 12.26 -28.42
C GLN A 160 -0.08 11.09 -27.76
N ARG A 161 0.48 11.30 -26.57
CA ARG A 161 1.07 10.24 -25.74
C ARG A 161 0.04 9.16 -25.40
N PHE A 162 -1.18 9.55 -25.02
CA PHE A 162 -2.27 8.62 -24.70
C PHE A 162 -2.75 7.84 -25.94
N GLN A 163 -2.90 8.49 -27.09
CA GLN A 163 -3.25 7.83 -28.36
C GLN A 163 -2.18 6.80 -28.75
N LEU A 164 -0.91 7.22 -28.86
CA LEU A 164 0.20 6.33 -29.19
C LEU A 164 0.33 5.16 -28.20
N MET A 165 0.04 5.37 -26.91
CA MET A 165 0.01 4.30 -25.92
C MET A 165 -1.17 3.31 -26.10
N ASN A 166 -2.29 3.74 -26.69
CA ASN A 166 -3.35 2.81 -27.12
C ASN A 166 -2.90 2.01 -28.35
N ASP A 167 -2.33 2.69 -29.35
CA ASP A 167 -1.93 2.08 -30.62
C ASP A 167 -0.84 1.02 -30.41
N LEU A 168 0.20 1.34 -29.63
CA LEU A 168 1.24 0.40 -29.21
C LEU A 168 0.68 -0.76 -28.37
N CYS A 169 -0.27 -0.48 -27.48
CA CYS A 169 -0.91 -1.52 -26.68
C CYS A 169 -1.72 -2.49 -27.57
N TYR A 170 -2.44 -1.97 -28.56
CA TYR A 170 -3.16 -2.78 -29.54
C TYR A 170 -2.20 -3.62 -30.39
N GLU A 171 -1.12 -3.04 -30.93
CA GLU A 171 -0.08 -3.76 -31.67
C GLU A 171 0.46 -4.97 -30.87
N LYS A 172 0.79 -4.76 -29.58
CA LYS A 172 1.30 -5.83 -28.71
C LYS A 172 0.24 -6.85 -28.33
N VAL A 173 -1.02 -6.47 -28.17
CA VAL A 173 -2.12 -7.43 -27.99
C VAL A 173 -2.29 -8.29 -29.25
N MET A 174 -2.21 -7.67 -30.43
CA MET A 174 -2.36 -8.37 -31.72
C MET A 174 -1.26 -9.40 -32.01
N SER A 175 -0.05 -9.27 -31.44
CA SER A 175 1.00 -10.31 -31.60
C SER A 175 0.69 -11.62 -30.85
N PHE A 176 -0.17 -11.58 -29.83
CA PHE A 176 -0.61 -12.75 -29.05
C PHE A 176 -2.04 -13.23 -29.37
N ALA A 177 -2.85 -12.39 -30.04
CA ALA A 177 -4.23 -12.69 -30.40
C ALA A 177 -4.38 -14.07 -31.09
N GLY A 178 -5.28 -14.91 -30.56
CA GLY A 178 -5.55 -16.26 -31.06
C GLY A 178 -4.49 -17.32 -30.75
N LYS A 179 -3.41 -16.94 -30.04
CA LYS A 179 -2.35 -17.85 -29.58
C LYS A 179 -2.34 -17.97 -28.05
N HIS A 180 -2.36 -16.84 -27.35
CA HIS A 180 -2.28 -16.80 -25.90
C HIS A 180 -3.11 -15.65 -25.31
N GLN A 181 -3.50 -15.81 -24.04
CA GLN A 181 -4.15 -14.75 -23.28
C GLN A 181 -3.20 -13.60 -22.95
N VAL A 182 -3.76 -12.40 -22.83
CA VAL A 182 -3.05 -11.17 -22.49
C VAL A 182 -3.71 -10.51 -21.27
N LEU A 183 -2.90 -10.19 -20.27
CA LEU A 183 -3.31 -9.37 -19.12
C LEU A 183 -2.67 -7.98 -19.23
N ILE A 184 -3.50 -6.95 -19.17
CA ILE A 184 -3.10 -5.56 -19.34
C ILE A 184 -3.34 -4.82 -18.02
N PHE A 185 -2.27 -4.36 -17.38
CA PHE A 185 -2.35 -3.54 -16.18
C PHE A 185 -2.46 -2.05 -16.52
N VAL A 186 -3.38 -1.36 -15.86
CA VAL A 186 -3.66 0.08 -15.99
C VAL A 186 -3.88 0.72 -14.61
N HIS A 187 -3.86 2.05 -14.53
CA HIS A 187 -3.76 2.77 -13.25
C HIS A 187 -5.08 3.23 -12.66
N SER A 188 -6.21 3.02 -13.35
CA SER A 188 -7.52 3.40 -12.81
C SER A 188 -8.68 2.52 -13.29
N ARG A 189 -9.72 2.44 -12.43
CA ARG A 189 -11.00 1.76 -12.68
C ARG A 189 -11.76 2.29 -13.92
N LYS A 190 -11.42 3.48 -14.41
CA LYS A 190 -12.01 4.07 -15.63
C LYS A 190 -11.14 3.82 -16.86
N GLU A 191 -9.84 3.62 -16.67
CA GLU A 191 -8.90 3.28 -17.73
C GLU A 191 -8.98 1.80 -18.14
N THR A 192 -9.40 0.90 -17.25
CA THR A 192 -9.72 -0.50 -17.58
C THR A 192 -10.75 -0.57 -18.70
N SER A 193 -11.93 0.02 -18.50
CA SER A 193 -13.03 0.00 -19.47
C SER A 193 -12.71 0.81 -20.72
N LYS A 194 -12.00 1.94 -20.60
CA LYS A 194 -11.53 2.72 -21.76
C LYS A 194 -10.53 1.95 -22.61
N THR A 195 -9.58 1.25 -21.98
CA THR A 195 -8.54 0.48 -22.69
C THR A 195 -9.14 -0.76 -23.34
N ALA A 196 -9.99 -1.50 -22.64
CA ALA A 196 -10.68 -2.65 -23.20
C ALA A 196 -11.55 -2.28 -24.41
N ARG A 197 -12.33 -1.19 -24.32
CA ARG A 197 -13.07 -0.64 -25.47
C ARG A 197 -12.14 -0.19 -26.59
N ALA A 198 -11.10 0.59 -26.31
CA ALA A 198 -10.17 1.05 -27.36
C ALA A 198 -9.52 -0.11 -28.14
N ILE A 199 -9.18 -1.22 -27.47
CA ILE A 199 -8.63 -2.42 -28.11
C ILE A 199 -9.70 -3.13 -28.95
N ARG A 200 -10.92 -3.31 -28.42
CA ARG A 200 -12.05 -3.89 -29.15
C ARG A 200 -12.42 -3.05 -30.39
N ASP A 201 -12.51 -1.74 -30.24
CA ASP A 201 -12.90 -0.80 -31.29
C ASP A 201 -11.83 -0.75 -32.38
N ALA A 202 -10.55 -0.80 -32.02
CA ALA A 202 -9.44 -0.97 -32.95
C ALA A 202 -9.48 -2.34 -33.65
N ALA A 203 -9.80 -3.44 -32.94
CA ALA A 203 -9.93 -4.77 -33.53
C ALA A 203 -11.11 -4.87 -34.52
N LEU A 204 -12.22 -4.19 -34.22
CA LEU A 204 -13.39 -4.08 -35.11
C LEU A 204 -13.07 -3.22 -36.34
N ALA A 205 -12.42 -2.06 -36.16
CA ALA A 205 -12.05 -1.17 -37.26
C ALA A 205 -11.00 -1.76 -38.23
N ASN A 206 -10.18 -2.71 -37.76
CA ASN A 206 -9.16 -3.40 -38.57
C ASN A 206 -9.59 -4.82 -39.03
N ASP A 207 -10.83 -5.23 -38.78
CA ASP A 207 -11.35 -6.58 -39.08
C ASP A 207 -10.48 -7.74 -38.52
N THR A 208 -10.03 -7.59 -37.27
CA THR A 208 -9.19 -8.60 -36.57
C THR A 208 -9.88 -9.24 -35.37
N LEU A 209 -11.13 -8.87 -35.08
CA LEU A 209 -11.88 -9.31 -33.90
C LEU A 209 -12.04 -10.84 -33.82
N SER A 210 -12.21 -11.50 -34.97
CA SER A 210 -12.29 -12.96 -35.12
C SER A 210 -11.02 -13.71 -34.72
N ARG A 211 -9.88 -13.02 -34.56
CA ARG A 211 -8.64 -13.62 -34.03
C ARG A 211 -8.69 -13.85 -32.52
N PHE A 212 -9.55 -13.14 -31.79
CA PHE A 212 -9.71 -13.33 -30.34
C PHE A 212 -10.70 -14.46 -30.04
N LEU A 213 -11.89 -14.43 -30.63
CA LEU A 213 -12.80 -15.56 -30.60
C LEU A 213 -13.16 -16.02 -32.00
N LYS A 214 -12.97 -17.32 -32.24
CA LYS A 214 -13.52 -18.03 -33.40
C LYS A 214 -15.04 -18.11 -33.27
N GLU A 215 -15.74 -17.88 -34.37
CA GLU A 215 -17.21 -17.77 -34.40
C GLU A 215 -17.91 -19.07 -33.94
N GLU A 216 -17.33 -20.24 -34.27
CA GLU A 216 -17.85 -21.57 -33.89
C GLU A 216 -17.27 -22.12 -32.57
N SER A 217 -16.74 -21.27 -31.68
CA SER A 217 -16.15 -21.74 -30.42
C SER A 217 -17.19 -21.87 -29.29
N ALA A 218 -17.15 -22.97 -28.54
CA ALA A 218 -17.95 -23.14 -27.31
C ALA A 218 -17.73 -21.99 -26.30
N SER A 219 -16.51 -21.41 -26.27
CA SER A 219 -16.21 -20.19 -25.52
C SER A 219 -17.13 -19.02 -25.86
N ARG A 220 -17.58 -18.88 -27.12
CA ARG A 220 -18.49 -17.79 -27.52
C ARG A 220 -19.88 -17.94 -26.91
N GLU A 221 -20.41 -19.15 -26.89
CA GLU A 221 -21.70 -19.46 -26.27
C GLU A 221 -21.63 -19.27 -24.76
N ILE A 222 -20.59 -19.81 -24.12
CA ILE A 222 -20.34 -19.67 -22.68
C ILE A 222 -20.26 -18.18 -22.28
N LEU A 223 -19.51 -17.36 -23.02
CA LEU A 223 -19.40 -15.92 -22.75
C LEU A 223 -20.73 -15.20 -22.96
N HIS A 224 -21.53 -15.57 -23.97
CA HIS A 224 -22.88 -15.01 -24.16
C HIS A 224 -23.83 -15.37 -23.02
N THR A 225 -23.89 -16.65 -22.60
CA THR A 225 -24.74 -17.05 -21.46
C THR A 225 -24.39 -16.31 -20.17
N HIS A 226 -23.10 -16.11 -19.91
CA HIS A 226 -22.64 -15.37 -18.73
C HIS A 226 -22.80 -13.84 -18.86
N THR A 227 -22.87 -13.30 -20.08
CA THR A 227 -23.09 -11.86 -20.34
C THR A 227 -24.43 -11.38 -19.77
N ASP A 228 -25.48 -12.21 -19.81
CA ASP A 228 -26.78 -11.84 -19.26
C ASP A 228 -26.80 -11.78 -17.73
N LEU A 229 -26.02 -12.64 -17.06
CA LEU A 229 -25.91 -12.75 -15.60
C LEU A 229 -25.15 -11.58 -14.95
N VAL A 230 -24.25 -10.94 -15.70
CA VAL A 230 -23.38 -9.86 -15.23
C VAL A 230 -24.15 -8.56 -14.99
N LYS A 231 -23.79 -7.81 -13.94
CA LYS A 231 -24.45 -6.53 -13.61
C LYS A 231 -23.77 -5.29 -14.20
N SER A 232 -22.50 -5.41 -14.59
CA SER A 232 -21.72 -4.30 -15.16
C SER A 232 -22.00 -4.12 -16.65
N ASN A 233 -22.53 -2.95 -17.02
CA ASN A 233 -22.72 -2.58 -18.44
C ASN A 233 -21.40 -2.60 -19.23
N ASP A 234 -20.28 -2.23 -18.60
CA ASP A 234 -18.96 -2.29 -19.24
C ASP A 234 -18.57 -3.73 -19.59
N LEU A 235 -18.91 -4.71 -18.76
CA LEU A 235 -18.65 -6.11 -19.06
C LEU A 235 -19.62 -6.66 -20.12
N LYS A 236 -20.90 -6.27 -20.10
CA LYS A 236 -21.86 -6.69 -21.15
C LYS A 236 -21.43 -6.27 -22.56
N ASP A 237 -20.78 -5.11 -22.64
CA ASP A 237 -20.23 -4.48 -23.85
C ASP A 237 -18.92 -5.15 -24.35
N LEU A 238 -18.25 -5.96 -23.51
CA LEU A 238 -16.91 -6.51 -23.75
C LEU A 238 -16.87 -8.05 -23.81
N LEU A 239 -17.57 -8.73 -22.88
CA LEU A 239 -17.51 -10.18 -22.69
C LEU A 239 -17.83 -11.01 -23.95
N PRO A 240 -18.86 -10.68 -24.76
CA PRO A 240 -19.14 -11.45 -25.98
C PRO A 240 -17.93 -11.57 -26.91
N TYR A 241 -17.10 -10.53 -26.95
CA TYR A 241 -15.93 -10.43 -27.82
C TYR A 241 -14.64 -11.02 -27.22
N GLY A 242 -14.70 -11.60 -26.01
CA GLY A 242 -13.54 -12.16 -25.31
C GLY A 242 -12.66 -11.15 -24.57
N PHE A 243 -13.17 -9.93 -24.39
CA PHE A 243 -12.52 -8.89 -23.59
C PHE A 243 -13.21 -8.79 -22.23
N ALA A 244 -12.45 -8.54 -21.18
CA ALA A 244 -13.02 -8.27 -19.86
C ALA A 244 -12.22 -7.20 -19.10
N ILE A 245 -12.83 -6.70 -18.03
CA ILE A 245 -12.20 -5.79 -17.08
C ILE A 245 -12.21 -6.40 -15.68
N HIS A 246 -11.21 -6.08 -14.86
CA HIS A 246 -11.19 -6.44 -13.44
C HIS A 246 -10.66 -5.29 -12.59
N HIS A 247 -11.47 -4.81 -11.64
CA HIS A 247 -11.01 -3.82 -10.67
C HIS A 247 -11.86 -3.84 -9.40
N ALA A 248 -11.32 -3.35 -8.28
CA ALA A 248 -11.99 -3.32 -6.97
C ALA A 248 -13.38 -2.65 -6.94
N GLY A 249 -13.71 -1.77 -7.90
CA GLY A 249 -15.04 -1.17 -8.04
C GLY A 249 -16.15 -2.07 -8.64
N MET A 250 -15.83 -3.29 -9.09
CA MET A 250 -16.82 -4.26 -9.60
C MET A 250 -17.48 -5.03 -8.45
N THR A 251 -18.69 -5.56 -8.68
CA THR A 251 -19.31 -6.43 -7.67
C THR A 251 -18.47 -7.69 -7.47
N LYS A 252 -18.55 -8.29 -6.27
CA LYS A 252 -17.79 -9.51 -5.95
C LYS A 252 -18.15 -10.67 -6.91
N VAL A 253 -19.43 -10.77 -7.30
CA VAL A 253 -19.91 -11.80 -8.22
C VAL A 253 -19.34 -11.58 -9.62
N ASP A 254 -19.40 -10.35 -10.16
CA ASP A 254 -18.82 -10.06 -11.48
C ASP A 254 -17.30 -10.28 -11.52
N ARG A 255 -16.59 -10.00 -10.41
CA ARG A 255 -15.14 -10.26 -10.30
C ARG A 255 -14.83 -11.75 -10.32
N GLN A 256 -15.46 -12.55 -9.46
CA GLN A 256 -15.24 -14.00 -9.43
C GLN A 256 -15.49 -14.62 -10.81
N LEU A 257 -16.60 -14.26 -11.45
CA LEU A 257 -16.94 -14.74 -12.79
C LEU A 257 -15.88 -14.39 -13.85
N VAL A 258 -15.32 -13.18 -13.81
CA VAL A 258 -14.22 -12.78 -14.71
C VAL A 258 -12.92 -13.52 -14.39
N GLU A 259 -12.63 -13.79 -13.12
CA GLU A 259 -11.47 -14.60 -12.70
C GLU A 259 -11.59 -16.03 -13.21
N ASP A 260 -12.75 -16.67 -13.03
CA ASP A 260 -13.04 -18.04 -13.47
C ASP A 260 -12.98 -18.16 -15.02
N LEU A 261 -13.72 -17.30 -15.75
CA LEU A 261 -13.73 -17.27 -17.22
C LEU A 261 -12.35 -16.96 -17.85
N PHE A 262 -11.44 -16.31 -17.10
CA PHE A 262 -10.07 -16.08 -17.54
C PHE A 262 -9.15 -17.27 -17.20
N ALA A 263 -9.34 -17.93 -16.05
CA ALA A 263 -8.62 -19.17 -15.73
C ALA A 263 -8.90 -20.26 -16.79
N ASP A 264 -10.18 -20.47 -17.12
CA ASP A 264 -10.68 -21.46 -18.07
C ASP A 264 -10.32 -21.17 -19.54
N GLY A 265 -9.74 -19.99 -19.84
CA GLY A 265 -9.26 -19.65 -21.17
C GLY A 265 -10.31 -19.05 -22.11
N HIS A 266 -11.52 -18.75 -21.63
CA HIS A 266 -12.57 -18.15 -22.45
C HIS A 266 -12.29 -16.67 -22.78
N ILE A 267 -11.90 -15.87 -21.77
CA ILE A 267 -11.50 -14.47 -21.96
C ILE A 267 -10.07 -14.43 -22.54
N GLN A 268 -9.86 -13.80 -23.69
CA GLN A 268 -8.53 -13.66 -24.29
C GLN A 268 -7.76 -12.44 -23.77
N VAL A 269 -8.45 -11.33 -23.49
CA VAL A 269 -7.81 -10.08 -23.08
C VAL A 269 -8.49 -9.56 -21.81
N LEU A 270 -7.75 -9.56 -20.72
CA LEU A 270 -8.20 -9.02 -19.43
C LEU A 270 -7.49 -7.71 -19.14
N VAL A 271 -8.23 -6.64 -18.85
CA VAL A 271 -7.67 -5.33 -18.47
C VAL A 271 -7.94 -5.04 -17.00
N SER A 272 -6.90 -4.88 -16.20
CA SER A 272 -7.04 -4.80 -14.74
C SER A 272 -6.24 -3.68 -14.07
N THR A 273 -6.67 -3.27 -12.87
CA THR A 273 -5.87 -2.42 -11.98
C THR A 273 -4.79 -3.23 -11.26
N THR A 274 -3.72 -2.56 -10.81
CA THR A 274 -2.58 -3.15 -10.08
C THR A 274 -2.97 -4.06 -8.91
N THR A 275 -4.13 -3.82 -8.29
CA THR A 275 -4.74 -4.67 -7.24
C THR A 275 -4.82 -6.16 -7.61
N LEU A 276 -4.99 -6.51 -8.89
CA LEU A 276 -5.06 -7.92 -9.32
C LEU A 276 -3.68 -8.60 -9.27
N ALA A 277 -2.58 -7.84 -9.43
CA ALA A 277 -1.22 -8.36 -9.36
C ALA A 277 -0.91 -8.94 -7.98
N TRP A 278 -1.48 -8.35 -6.93
CA TRP A 278 -1.40 -8.82 -5.55
C TRP A 278 -2.46 -9.88 -5.23
N GLY A 279 -3.69 -9.67 -5.69
CA GLY A 279 -4.86 -10.40 -5.21
C GLY A 279 -5.04 -11.86 -5.65
N VAL A 280 -4.82 -12.20 -6.93
CA VAL A 280 -5.32 -13.49 -7.47
C VAL A 280 -4.28 -14.19 -8.33
N ASN A 281 -4.16 -15.52 -8.17
CA ASN A 281 -3.24 -16.33 -8.96
C ASN A 281 -3.83 -16.68 -10.34
N LEU A 282 -3.83 -15.71 -11.25
CA LEU A 282 -4.24 -15.86 -12.65
C LEU A 282 -3.01 -15.77 -13.58
N PRO A 283 -2.28 -16.88 -13.78
CA PRO A 283 -1.13 -16.90 -14.66
C PRO A 283 -1.53 -16.80 -16.14
N THR A 284 -0.85 -15.92 -16.87
CA THR A 284 -1.18 -15.54 -18.26
C THR A 284 0.09 -15.32 -19.08
N HIS A 285 0.21 -15.93 -20.26
CA HIS A 285 1.44 -15.94 -21.06
C HIS A 285 2.07 -14.54 -21.28
N CYS A 286 1.25 -13.53 -21.54
CA CYS A 286 1.69 -12.15 -21.77
C CYS A 286 1.11 -11.18 -20.72
N VAL A 287 1.98 -10.33 -20.15
CA VAL A 287 1.59 -9.20 -19.30
C VAL A 287 2.10 -7.88 -19.90
N ILE A 288 1.18 -6.93 -20.10
CA ILE A 288 1.46 -5.58 -20.58
C ILE A 288 1.16 -4.58 -19.46
N ILE A 289 2.18 -3.86 -18.96
CA ILE A 289 1.96 -2.73 -18.04
C ILE A 289 1.79 -1.47 -18.90
N LYS A 290 0.56 -0.98 -19.04
CA LYS A 290 0.21 0.10 -19.95
C LYS A 290 0.38 1.46 -19.27
N GLY A 291 1.52 2.09 -19.53
CA GLY A 291 1.97 3.26 -18.78
C GLY A 291 2.32 2.88 -17.34
N THR A 292 2.93 3.80 -16.60
CA THR A 292 3.49 3.52 -15.26
C THR A 292 3.24 4.62 -14.25
N GLN A 293 2.47 5.64 -14.63
CA GLN A 293 2.17 6.80 -13.80
C GLN A 293 0.88 6.54 -13.01
N ILE A 294 1.03 6.32 -11.70
CA ILE A 294 -0.06 6.28 -10.73
C ILE A 294 -0.23 7.66 -10.09
N TYR A 295 -1.46 8.04 -9.77
CA TYR A 295 -1.68 9.19 -8.90
C TYR A 295 -1.45 8.76 -7.45
N ASN A 296 -0.46 9.34 -6.78
CA ASN A 296 -0.12 9.07 -5.39
C ASN A 296 -0.68 10.20 -4.50
N PRO A 297 -1.70 9.94 -3.66
CA PRO A 297 -2.28 10.93 -2.76
C PRO A 297 -1.31 11.45 -1.69
N GLU A 298 -0.40 10.60 -1.18
CA GLU A 298 0.62 10.99 -0.18
C GLU A 298 1.55 12.07 -0.72
N LYS A 299 1.84 12.02 -2.02
CA LYS A 299 2.68 12.99 -2.74
C LYS A 299 1.87 14.03 -3.52
N GLY A 300 0.53 13.96 -3.47
CA GLY A 300 -0.40 14.85 -4.17
C GLY A 300 -0.24 14.93 -5.69
N ALA A 301 0.50 13.99 -6.28
CA ALA A 301 1.10 14.10 -7.60
C ALA A 301 1.07 12.75 -8.33
N TRP A 302 1.26 12.81 -9.65
CA TRP A 302 1.50 11.62 -10.45
C TRP A 302 2.95 11.16 -10.25
N THR A 303 3.12 9.91 -9.86
CA THR A 303 4.42 9.26 -9.62
C THR A 303 4.50 7.96 -10.39
N GLU A 304 5.70 7.49 -10.68
CA GLU A 304 5.88 6.18 -11.30
C GLU A 304 5.61 5.03 -10.29
N LEU A 305 5.21 3.85 -10.76
CA LEU A 305 4.98 2.61 -9.97
C LEU A 305 6.20 2.17 -9.17
N SER A 306 6.09 1.44 -8.06
CA SER A 306 7.32 0.86 -7.48
C SER A 306 7.88 -0.27 -8.36
N PRO A 307 9.21 -0.52 -8.37
CA PRO A 307 9.81 -1.70 -9.00
C PRO A 307 9.21 -3.02 -8.50
N LEU A 308 8.70 -3.04 -7.26
CA LEU A 308 7.96 -4.15 -6.66
C LEU A 308 6.61 -4.36 -7.37
N ASP A 309 5.76 -3.33 -7.47
CA ASP A 309 4.47 -3.43 -8.17
C ASP A 309 4.66 -3.94 -9.60
N VAL A 310 5.68 -3.40 -10.28
CA VAL A 310 6.16 -3.85 -11.59
C VAL A 310 6.55 -5.33 -11.58
N MET A 311 7.37 -5.77 -10.62
CA MET A 311 7.81 -7.16 -10.53
C MET A 311 6.65 -8.12 -10.24
N GLN A 312 5.65 -7.74 -9.44
CA GLN A 312 4.49 -8.59 -9.19
C GLN A 312 3.51 -8.63 -10.36
N MET A 313 3.35 -7.52 -11.10
CA MET A 313 2.64 -7.55 -12.39
C MET A 313 3.32 -8.53 -13.36
N LEU A 314 4.65 -8.49 -13.49
CA LEU A 314 5.42 -9.48 -14.26
C LEU A 314 5.50 -10.87 -13.63
N GLY A 315 5.21 -10.99 -12.33
CA GLY A 315 5.04 -12.24 -11.60
C GLY A 315 3.93 -13.09 -12.21
N ARG A 316 2.85 -12.45 -12.66
CA ARG A 316 1.69 -13.09 -13.31
C ARG A 316 1.95 -13.55 -14.74
N ALA A 317 3.05 -13.14 -15.37
CA ALA A 317 3.41 -13.63 -16.69
C ALA A 317 3.74 -15.13 -16.62
N GLY A 318 2.92 -15.94 -17.29
CA GLY A 318 2.99 -17.36 -17.63
C GLY A 318 2.58 -18.41 -16.61
N ARG A 319 2.03 -19.49 -17.16
CA ARG A 319 1.48 -20.68 -16.50
C ARG A 319 2.55 -21.77 -16.33
N PRO A 320 2.92 -22.13 -15.09
CA PRO A 320 3.67 -23.37 -14.86
C PRO A 320 2.91 -24.54 -15.49
N GLN A 321 3.62 -25.44 -16.20
CA GLN A 321 3.11 -26.57 -16.99
C GLN A 321 2.52 -26.29 -18.39
N PHE A 322 2.17 -25.05 -18.76
CA PHE A 322 1.52 -24.78 -20.06
C PHE A 322 2.31 -23.88 -21.03
N ASP A 323 3.12 -22.94 -20.54
CA ASP A 323 3.82 -21.98 -21.38
C ASP A 323 5.34 -22.29 -21.47
N SER A 324 5.91 -22.22 -22.68
CA SER A 324 7.35 -22.40 -22.92
C SER A 324 8.17 -21.11 -22.77
N GLU A 325 7.55 -19.95 -23.00
CA GLU A 325 8.16 -18.62 -22.90
C GLU A 325 7.16 -17.63 -22.28
N ARG A 326 7.63 -16.47 -21.78
CA ARG A 326 6.80 -15.42 -21.16
C ARG A 326 7.24 -14.05 -21.65
N THR A 327 6.33 -13.09 -21.80
CA THR A 327 6.67 -11.70 -22.19
C THR A 327 6.14 -10.66 -21.18
N GLY A 328 6.99 -9.68 -20.82
CA GLY A 328 6.68 -8.58 -19.89
C GLY A 328 7.19 -7.19 -20.33
N ILE A 329 6.47 -6.10 -20.02
CA ILE A 329 6.74 -4.72 -20.53
C ILE A 329 6.59 -3.64 -19.40
N ILE A 330 7.54 -2.68 -19.23
CA ILE A 330 7.76 -1.84 -17.99
C ILE A 330 8.38 -0.40 -18.21
N ILE A 331 8.31 0.52 -17.19
CA ILE A 331 9.14 1.74 -16.86
C ILE A 331 9.16 2.01 -15.29
N THR A 332 10.11 2.74 -14.59
CA THR A 332 9.94 3.48 -13.24
C THR A 332 11.24 4.02 -12.45
N GLY A 333 11.12 4.69 -11.25
CA GLY A 333 12.13 5.11 -10.18
C GLY A 333 11.58 5.56 -8.75
N GLN A 334 12.39 5.73 -7.65
CA GLN A 334 12.03 5.55 -6.17
C GLN A 334 12.77 6.40 -5.02
N ILE A 335 12.49 6.27 -3.65
CA ILE A 335 13.34 6.53 -2.36
C ILE A 335 12.57 6.70 -0.95
N VAL A 336 13.19 6.44 0.26
CA VAL A 336 12.63 6.45 1.70
C VAL A 336 13.59 6.72 2.94
N LEU A 337 13.12 6.67 4.25
CA LEU A 337 13.91 6.63 5.56
C LEU A 337 13.18 6.20 6.91
N GLY A 338 13.88 5.94 8.07
CA GLY A 338 13.38 5.41 9.40
C GLY A 338 14.18 5.73 10.74
N THR A 339 13.82 5.23 11.97
CA THR A 339 14.02 5.91 13.32
C THR A 339 14.50 5.13 14.61
N VAL A 340 14.90 5.82 15.73
CA VAL A 340 15.69 5.26 16.89
C VAL A 340 15.53 5.89 18.33
N GLN A 341 16.28 5.44 19.39
CA GLN A 341 15.99 5.66 20.85
C GLN A 341 16.97 6.38 21.84
N ASN A 342 18.31 6.40 21.73
CA ASN A 342 19.21 7.32 22.48
C ASN A 342 20.53 7.48 21.71
N ALA A 343 21.33 8.55 21.88
CA ALA A 343 22.36 8.88 20.88
C ALA A 343 23.34 7.71 20.55
N ARG A 344 23.89 7.05 21.58
CA ARG A 344 24.82 5.92 21.41
C ARG A 344 24.10 4.63 21.01
N GLU A 345 22.98 4.31 21.62
CA GLU A 345 22.16 3.15 21.24
C GLU A 345 21.59 3.30 19.82
N ALA A 346 21.42 4.53 19.35
CA ALA A 346 20.91 4.82 18.03
C ALA A 346 22.00 4.74 16.96
N CYS A 347 23.25 5.04 17.32
CA CYS A 347 24.40 4.62 16.53
C CYS A 347 24.48 3.09 16.45
N ASN A 348 24.33 2.39 17.59
CA ASN A 348 24.34 0.93 17.62
C ASN A 348 23.21 0.33 16.78
N TRP A 349 21.96 0.80 16.94
CA TRP A 349 20.78 0.37 16.19
C TRP A 349 20.91 0.68 14.70
N LEU A 350 21.46 1.85 14.32
CA LEU A 350 21.83 2.10 12.92
C LEU A 350 22.85 1.06 12.44
N GLY A 351 23.76 0.58 13.29
CA GLY A 351 24.65 -0.55 12.99
C GLY A 351 23.96 -1.90 12.66
N TYR A 352 22.65 -2.03 12.85
CA TYR A 352 21.84 -3.19 12.44
C TYR A 352 20.97 -2.90 11.21
N THR A 353 20.87 -1.66 10.73
CA THR A 353 20.01 -1.32 9.58
C THR A 353 20.63 -1.76 8.26
N TYR A 354 19.78 -1.95 7.25
CA TYR A 354 20.24 -2.16 5.88
C TYR A 354 20.94 -0.90 5.36
N LEU A 355 20.46 0.30 5.75
CA LEU A 355 21.13 1.57 5.50
C LEU A 355 22.63 1.55 5.91
N TYR A 356 22.99 0.99 7.06
CA TYR A 356 24.41 0.91 7.48
C TYR A 356 25.24 -0.03 6.59
N VAL A 357 24.74 -1.23 6.30
CA VAL A 357 25.42 -2.18 5.38
C VAL A 357 25.68 -1.50 4.03
N ARG A 358 24.69 -0.75 3.54
CA ARG A 358 24.77 -0.03 2.26
C ARG A 358 25.70 1.19 2.29
N MET A 359 25.75 1.96 3.38
CA MET A 359 26.71 3.06 3.54
C MET A 359 28.16 2.54 3.57
N LEU A 360 28.41 1.36 4.13
CA LEU A 360 29.74 0.73 4.09
C LEU A 360 30.12 0.24 2.68
N ARG A 361 29.22 -0.50 2.01
CA ARG A 361 29.52 -1.08 0.69
C ARG A 361 29.50 -0.07 -0.48
N ASN A 362 28.77 1.04 -0.36
CA ASN A 362 28.70 2.08 -1.40
C ASN A 362 28.58 3.50 -0.79
N PRO A 363 29.64 4.05 -0.16
CA PRO A 363 29.57 5.31 0.57
C PRO A 363 29.11 6.51 -0.27
N THR A 364 29.55 6.60 -1.53
CA THR A 364 29.27 7.74 -2.41
C THR A 364 27.79 7.87 -2.77
N LEU A 365 27.08 6.75 -2.93
CA LEU A 365 25.63 6.75 -3.18
C LEU A 365 24.82 7.35 -2.02
N TYR A 366 25.33 7.23 -0.78
CA TYR A 366 24.67 7.75 0.44
C TYR A 366 25.24 9.12 0.88
N GLY A 367 25.97 9.81 -0.01
CA GLY A 367 26.51 11.15 0.23
C GLY A 367 27.72 11.21 1.16
N LEU A 368 28.46 10.11 1.32
CA LEU A 368 29.77 10.11 1.97
C LEU A 368 30.88 10.29 0.92
N ALA A 369 32.05 10.77 1.34
CA ALA A 369 33.25 10.74 0.50
C ALA A 369 33.70 9.29 0.26
N ALA A 370 34.36 9.02 -0.88
CA ALA A 370 34.82 7.66 -1.22
C ALA A 370 35.84 7.08 -0.22
N ASP A 371 36.58 7.95 0.46
CA ASP A 371 37.55 7.64 1.51
C ASP A 371 36.98 7.73 2.94
N ALA A 372 35.66 7.89 3.09
CA ALA A 372 35.01 7.86 4.40
C ALA A 372 35.22 6.51 5.13
N PRO A 373 35.08 5.32 4.49
CA PRO A 373 35.32 4.04 5.17
C PRO A 373 36.80 3.79 5.54
N THR A 374 37.74 4.54 4.97
CA THR A 374 39.16 4.48 5.37
C THR A 374 39.49 5.38 6.55
N ARG A 375 38.68 6.42 6.79
CA ARG A 375 38.83 7.36 7.92
C ARG A 375 38.00 6.92 9.14
N ASP A 376 36.78 6.47 8.91
CA ASP A 376 35.86 5.94 9.91
C ASP A 376 35.39 4.54 9.49
N ILE A 377 36.19 3.52 9.85
CA ILE A 377 36.01 2.12 9.43
C ILE A 377 34.64 1.57 9.79
N THR A 378 34.03 2.05 10.87
CA THR A 378 32.70 1.59 11.31
C THR A 378 31.58 2.59 11.05
N LEU A 379 31.86 3.74 10.43
CA LEU A 379 30.93 4.86 10.26
C LEU A 379 30.29 5.33 11.59
N GLU A 380 31.04 5.31 12.70
CA GLU A 380 30.53 5.75 14.01
C GLU A 380 30.22 7.25 14.07
N GLU A 381 31.11 8.10 13.54
CA GLU A 381 30.90 9.55 13.49
C GLU A 381 29.71 9.88 12.59
N ARG A 382 29.66 9.25 11.40
CA ARG A 382 28.55 9.46 10.46
C ARG A 382 27.20 9.01 11.03
N ARG A 383 27.16 7.90 11.78
CA ARG A 383 25.94 7.49 12.48
C ARG A 383 25.59 8.52 13.56
N ALA A 384 26.56 9.00 14.34
CA ALA A 384 26.33 10.02 15.36
C ALA A 384 25.73 11.31 14.78
N ASP A 385 26.21 11.79 13.63
CA ASP A 385 25.65 12.96 12.92
C ASP A 385 24.19 12.78 12.50
N LEU A 386 23.87 11.64 11.89
CA LEU A 386 22.51 11.30 11.46
C LEU A 386 21.55 11.27 12.65
N ILE A 387 22.00 10.67 13.76
CA ILE A 387 21.24 10.59 15.01
C ILE A 387 21.11 11.94 15.69
N HIS A 388 22.16 12.75 15.76
CA HIS A 388 22.12 14.08 16.35
C HIS A 388 21.14 14.99 15.58
N SER A 389 21.16 14.91 14.26
CA SER A 389 20.24 15.62 13.37
C SER A 389 18.79 15.20 13.63
N ALA A 390 18.52 13.90 13.63
CA ALA A 390 17.18 13.36 13.90
C ALA A 390 16.69 13.70 15.33
N ALA A 391 17.54 13.54 16.34
CA ALA A 391 17.22 13.86 17.72
C ALA A 391 16.91 15.34 17.93
N THR A 392 17.66 16.24 17.27
CA THR A 392 17.41 17.69 17.30
C THR A 392 16.06 18.05 16.67
N ILE A 393 15.65 17.36 15.60
CA ILE A 393 14.32 17.53 15.01
C ILE A 393 13.22 17.03 15.98
N LEU A 394 13.40 15.86 16.59
CA LEU A 394 12.43 15.30 17.55
C LEU A 394 12.28 16.15 18.82
N ASP A 395 13.38 16.74 19.30
CA ASP A 395 13.45 17.66 20.44
C ASP A 395 12.75 18.98 20.15
N LYS A 396 13.03 19.61 18.99
CA LYS A 396 12.33 20.82 18.52
C LYS A 396 10.81 20.62 18.43
N ASN A 397 10.35 19.42 18.06
CA ASN A 397 8.94 19.05 17.96
C ASN A 397 8.35 18.45 19.26
N ASN A 398 9.06 18.55 20.39
CA ASN A 398 8.64 18.11 21.73
C ASN A 398 8.27 16.62 21.85
N LEU A 399 8.77 15.75 20.95
CA LEU A 399 8.53 14.30 21.01
C LEU A 399 9.49 13.57 21.96
N VAL A 400 10.68 14.13 22.09
CA VAL A 400 11.76 13.68 22.96
C VAL A 400 12.29 14.93 23.67
N LYS A 401 12.82 14.82 24.88
CA LYS A 401 13.76 15.80 25.43
C LYS A 401 15.16 15.26 25.22
N TYR A 402 15.96 15.96 24.43
CA TYR A 402 17.32 15.53 24.09
C TYR A 402 18.36 16.34 24.89
N ASP A 403 19.00 15.68 25.86
CA ASP A 403 20.18 16.26 26.48
C ASP A 403 21.41 16.03 25.58
N ARG A 404 21.84 17.11 24.93
CA ARG A 404 23.02 17.14 24.05
C ARG A 404 24.33 16.81 24.77
N LYS A 405 24.41 16.99 26.10
CA LYS A 405 25.63 16.70 26.89
C LYS A 405 25.76 15.22 27.23
N SER A 406 24.69 14.58 27.72
CA SER A 406 24.70 13.15 28.07
C SER A 406 24.38 12.22 26.89
N GLY A 407 23.84 12.75 25.79
CA GLY A 407 23.33 11.92 24.68
C GLY A 407 21.96 11.28 24.95
N TYR A 408 21.35 11.59 26.11
CA TYR A 408 20.15 10.90 26.59
C TYR A 408 18.86 11.46 25.99
N PHE A 409 17.94 10.57 25.65
CA PHE A 409 16.62 10.89 25.10
C PHE A 409 15.55 10.54 26.14
N GLN A 410 14.79 11.52 26.64
CA GLN A 410 13.62 11.27 27.47
C GLN A 410 12.35 11.37 26.59
N VAL A 411 11.68 10.24 26.34
CA VAL A 411 10.45 10.20 25.54
C VAL A 411 9.30 10.94 26.24
N THR A 412 8.66 11.88 25.54
CA THR A 412 7.49 12.62 26.04
C THR A 412 6.19 11.85 25.79
N ASP A 413 5.08 12.23 26.43
CA ASP A 413 3.78 11.64 26.09
C ASP A 413 3.37 11.93 24.63
N LEU A 414 3.79 13.07 24.06
CA LEU A 414 3.59 13.37 22.64
C LEU A 414 4.38 12.39 21.75
N GLY A 415 5.63 12.07 22.10
CA GLY A 415 6.43 11.05 21.41
C GLY A 415 5.82 9.65 21.48
N ARG A 416 5.23 9.29 22.63
CA ARG A 416 4.48 8.02 22.77
C ARG A 416 3.27 7.98 21.85
N ILE A 417 2.47 9.06 21.82
CA ILE A 417 1.28 9.16 20.97
C ILE A 417 1.67 9.11 19.47
N ALA A 418 2.70 9.87 19.07
CA ALA A 418 3.25 9.85 17.71
C ALA A 418 3.63 8.43 17.27
N SER A 419 4.34 7.70 18.13
CA SER A 419 4.80 6.33 17.86
C SER A 419 3.66 5.30 17.83
N TYR A 420 2.72 5.37 18.79
CA TYR A 420 1.61 4.41 18.94
C TYR A 420 0.54 4.52 17.85
N TYR A 421 0.38 5.71 17.26
CA TYR A 421 -0.57 5.98 16.19
C TYR A 421 0.08 6.19 14.83
N TYR A 422 1.41 6.06 14.74
CA TYR A 422 2.15 6.13 13.48
C TYR A 422 1.98 7.47 12.76
N ILE A 423 2.25 8.57 13.46
CA ILE A 423 2.03 9.95 13.01
C ILE A 423 3.36 10.70 12.91
N THR A 424 3.50 11.59 11.93
CA THR A 424 4.74 12.35 11.73
C THR A 424 4.98 13.37 12.86
N HIS A 425 6.24 13.81 12.98
CA HIS A 425 6.62 14.77 14.00
C HIS A 425 6.07 16.17 13.75
N GLY A 426 5.92 16.59 12.48
CA GLY A 426 5.31 17.86 12.13
C GLY A 426 3.84 17.91 12.58
N THR A 427 3.05 16.88 12.30
CA THR A 427 1.64 16.81 12.72
C THR A 427 1.45 16.90 14.22
N ILE A 428 2.25 16.17 15.00
CA ILE A 428 2.15 16.23 16.47
C ILE A 428 2.60 17.60 16.99
N SER A 429 3.56 18.26 16.34
CA SER A 429 3.90 19.66 16.66
C SER A 429 2.75 20.62 16.34
N THR A 430 2.13 20.51 15.16
CA THR A 430 0.94 21.28 14.77
C THR A 430 -0.17 21.12 15.80
N TYR A 431 -0.47 19.88 16.21
CA TYR A 431 -1.48 19.59 17.24
C TYR A 431 -1.07 20.16 18.60
N ASN A 432 0.20 20.04 19.00
CA ASN A 432 0.69 20.53 20.28
C ASN A 432 0.54 22.07 20.39
N GLU A 433 0.83 22.80 19.31
CA GLU A 433 0.71 24.26 19.22
C GLU A 433 -0.74 24.75 19.14
N HIS A 434 -1.58 24.10 18.33
CA HIS A 434 -2.91 24.62 18.00
C HIS A 434 -4.05 24.11 18.89
N LEU A 435 -3.89 22.97 19.58
CA LEU A 435 -4.92 22.44 20.49
C LEU A 435 -5.11 23.36 21.71
N LYS A 436 -6.36 23.80 21.93
CA LYS A 436 -6.79 24.67 23.06
C LYS A 436 -8.06 24.09 23.73
N PRO A 437 -8.28 24.26 25.05
CA PRO A 437 -9.36 23.60 25.78
C PRO A 437 -10.79 23.84 25.25
N MET A 438 -11.03 25.01 24.66
CA MET A 438 -12.37 25.50 24.26
C MET A 438 -12.63 25.38 22.75
N MET A 439 -11.94 24.49 22.03
CA MET A 439 -12.17 24.29 20.59
C MET A 439 -13.52 23.65 20.30
N GLY A 440 -14.21 24.15 19.27
CA GLY A 440 -15.40 23.53 18.71
C GLY A 440 -15.08 22.45 17.69
N ASP A 441 -16.13 21.83 17.13
CA ASP A 441 -15.99 20.78 16.12
C ASP A 441 -15.46 21.37 14.78
N ILE A 442 -15.75 22.64 14.51
CA ILE A 442 -15.18 23.42 13.40
C ILE A 442 -13.65 23.49 13.54
N GLU A 443 -13.16 23.93 14.71
CA GLU A 443 -11.73 24.06 14.95
C GLU A 443 -11.01 22.70 14.99
N LEU A 444 -11.67 21.63 15.44
CA LEU A 444 -11.14 20.27 15.39
C LEU A 444 -11.01 19.74 13.94
N CYS A 445 -12.03 19.91 13.10
CA CYS A 445 -11.97 19.52 11.68
C CYS A 445 -10.90 20.32 10.92
N ARG A 446 -10.78 21.62 11.21
CA ARG A 446 -9.70 22.46 10.69
C ARG A 446 -8.32 21.95 11.12
N LEU A 447 -8.13 21.69 12.41
CA LEU A 447 -6.85 21.20 12.93
C LEU A 447 -6.43 19.87 12.30
N PHE A 448 -7.36 18.93 12.16
CA PHE A 448 -7.12 17.68 11.45
C PHE A 448 -6.61 17.92 10.01
N SER A 449 -7.17 18.91 9.32
CA SER A 449 -6.80 19.25 7.94
C SER A 449 -5.42 19.91 7.80
N LEU A 450 -4.79 20.30 8.92
CA LEU A 450 -3.42 20.84 8.98
C LEU A 450 -2.35 19.76 9.26
N SER A 451 -2.71 18.48 9.21
CA SER A 451 -1.77 17.37 9.42
C SER A 451 -0.75 17.28 8.27
N GLU A 452 0.53 17.09 8.60
CA GLU A 452 1.63 16.93 7.65
C GLU A 452 1.47 15.67 6.77
N GLU A 453 0.75 14.64 7.22
CA GLU A 453 0.23 13.55 6.38
C GLU A 453 -0.43 14.04 5.08
N PHE A 454 -1.05 15.21 5.11
CA PHE A 454 -1.77 15.79 3.97
C PHE A 454 -1.02 16.95 3.31
N LYS A 455 0.25 17.19 3.66
CA LYS A 455 1.09 18.31 3.18
C LYS A 455 1.12 18.48 1.67
N TYR A 456 1.00 17.38 0.92
CA TYR A 456 1.05 17.39 -0.53
C TYR A 456 -0.34 17.40 -1.19
N VAL A 457 -1.42 17.19 -0.44
CA VAL A 457 -2.79 17.30 -0.98
C VAL A 457 -2.97 18.73 -1.51
N THR A 458 -3.46 18.86 -2.73
CA THR A 458 -3.65 20.13 -3.42
C THR A 458 -5.04 20.21 -4.03
N VAL A 459 -5.57 21.43 -4.17
CA VAL A 459 -6.83 21.70 -4.88
C VAL A 459 -6.56 21.86 -6.37
N ARG A 460 -7.22 21.06 -7.21
CA ARG A 460 -7.08 21.11 -8.67
C ARG A 460 -8.24 21.89 -9.29
N GLN A 461 -8.04 22.45 -10.49
CA GLN A 461 -9.07 23.30 -11.11
C GLN A 461 -10.29 22.48 -11.58
N ASP A 462 -10.08 21.22 -12.00
CA ASP A 462 -11.12 20.31 -12.48
C ASP A 462 -12.07 19.80 -11.38
N GLU A 463 -11.61 19.80 -10.13
CA GLU A 463 -12.39 19.36 -8.96
C GLU A 463 -13.06 20.51 -8.18
N LYS A 464 -12.71 21.79 -8.44
CA LYS A 464 -13.28 22.96 -7.71
C LYS A 464 -14.80 23.02 -7.75
N MET A 465 -15.42 22.72 -8.90
CA MET A 465 -16.88 22.76 -9.03
C MET A 465 -17.57 21.65 -8.23
N GLU A 466 -16.94 20.49 -8.09
CA GLU A 466 -17.44 19.40 -7.25
C GLU A 466 -17.25 19.72 -5.76
N LEU A 467 -16.07 20.24 -5.39
CA LEU A 467 -15.77 20.70 -4.03
C LEU A 467 -16.74 21.80 -3.54
N ALA A 468 -17.09 22.76 -4.39
CA ALA A 468 -18.08 23.80 -4.06
C ALA A 468 -19.46 23.18 -3.73
N LYS A 469 -19.95 22.26 -4.56
CA LYS A 469 -21.22 21.53 -4.32
C LYS A 469 -21.19 20.67 -3.06
N LEU A 470 -20.01 20.18 -2.65
CA LEU A 470 -19.84 19.42 -1.42
C LEU A 470 -19.79 20.35 -0.19
N LEU A 471 -19.14 21.51 -0.29
CA LEU A 471 -19.05 22.52 0.76
C LEU A 471 -20.44 22.98 1.25
N GLU A 472 -21.41 23.11 0.33
CA GLU A 472 -22.81 23.44 0.65
C GLU A 472 -23.58 22.31 1.37
N ARG A 473 -23.04 21.08 1.37
CA ARG A 473 -23.73 19.85 1.84
C ARG A 473 -23.13 19.25 3.10
N VAL A 474 -21.97 19.72 3.55
CA VAL A 474 -21.30 19.23 4.76
C VAL A 474 -21.85 19.92 6.01
N PRO A 475 -22.07 19.21 7.14
CA PRO A 475 -22.81 19.75 8.28
C PRO A 475 -21.98 20.64 9.22
N ILE A 476 -20.66 20.55 9.22
CA ILE A 476 -19.78 21.41 10.04
C ILE A 476 -19.22 22.52 9.13
N PRO A 477 -19.48 23.81 9.43
CA PRO A 477 -18.98 24.92 8.62
C PRO A 477 -17.47 24.93 8.46
N ILE A 478 -17.01 25.27 7.26
CA ILE A 478 -15.59 25.39 6.90
C ILE A 478 -15.31 26.89 6.71
N LYS A 479 -14.23 27.39 7.34
CA LYS A 479 -13.88 28.83 7.36
C LYS A 479 -12.82 29.18 6.31
N GLU A 480 -12.14 28.17 5.81
CA GLU A 480 -11.05 28.21 4.84
C GLU A 480 -11.57 28.41 3.41
N SER A 481 -10.77 29.05 2.55
CA SER A 481 -11.13 29.24 1.14
C SER A 481 -11.16 27.90 0.39
N LEU A 482 -12.06 27.76 -0.59
CA LEU A 482 -12.14 26.60 -1.50
C LEU A 482 -10.84 26.31 -2.27
N GLU A 483 -9.91 27.27 -2.33
CA GLU A 483 -8.59 27.09 -2.94
C GLU A 483 -7.54 26.53 -1.98
N GLU A 484 -7.78 26.54 -0.68
CA GLU A 484 -6.86 25.98 0.32
C GLU A 484 -6.99 24.45 0.41
N PRO A 485 -5.86 23.71 0.47
CA PRO A 485 -5.88 22.27 0.73
C PRO A 485 -6.63 21.88 2.00
N SER A 486 -6.55 22.71 3.05
CA SER A 486 -7.26 22.56 4.32
C SER A 486 -8.77 22.42 4.12
N ALA A 487 -9.38 23.27 3.28
CA ALA A 487 -10.79 23.20 2.96
C ALA A 487 -11.14 21.90 2.24
N LYS A 488 -10.36 21.50 1.23
CA LYS A 488 -10.55 20.22 0.53
C LYS A 488 -10.48 19.01 1.47
N ILE A 489 -9.48 18.95 2.34
CA ILE A 489 -9.32 17.83 3.29
C ILE A 489 -10.51 17.77 4.25
N ASN A 490 -10.96 18.93 4.76
CA ASN A 490 -12.10 19.05 5.64
C ASN A 490 -13.41 18.62 4.95
N VAL A 491 -13.68 19.12 3.73
CA VAL A 491 -14.83 18.70 2.90
C VAL A 491 -14.83 17.19 2.68
N LEU A 492 -13.70 16.59 2.28
CA LEU A 492 -13.63 15.16 1.97
C LEU A 492 -13.81 14.28 3.22
N LEU A 493 -13.28 14.67 4.38
CA LEU A 493 -13.55 14.00 5.66
C LEU A 493 -15.06 14.01 5.98
N GLN A 494 -15.69 15.18 5.86
CA GLN A 494 -17.11 15.32 6.16
C GLN A 494 -18.02 14.62 5.13
N ALA A 495 -17.64 14.62 3.85
CA ALA A 495 -18.32 13.89 2.79
C ALA A 495 -18.27 12.37 3.02
N TYR A 496 -17.13 11.85 3.50
CA TYR A 496 -16.98 10.45 3.89
C TYR A 496 -17.93 10.05 5.02
N ILE A 497 -17.96 10.79 6.13
CA ILE A 497 -18.86 10.54 7.28
C ILE A 497 -20.33 10.65 6.86
N SER A 498 -20.64 11.61 5.97
CA SER A 498 -21.96 11.83 5.39
C SER A 498 -22.39 10.79 4.35
N GLN A 499 -21.49 9.86 3.96
CA GLN A 499 -21.70 8.88 2.89
C GLN A 499 -22.09 9.52 1.53
N LEU A 500 -21.57 10.71 1.24
CA LEU A 500 -21.77 11.35 -0.07
C LEU A 500 -21.03 10.58 -1.18
N LYS A 501 -21.59 10.63 -2.39
CA LYS A 501 -20.94 10.10 -3.60
C LYS A 501 -20.09 11.21 -4.22
N LEU A 502 -18.94 10.81 -4.76
CA LEU A 502 -18.02 11.63 -5.54
C LEU A 502 -18.06 11.17 -7.00
N GLU A 503 -17.88 12.11 -7.92
CA GLU A 503 -17.78 11.88 -9.37
C GLU A 503 -16.31 11.87 -9.82
N GLY A 504 -15.48 12.74 -9.22
CA GLY A 504 -14.04 12.83 -9.48
C GLY A 504 -13.23 11.64 -8.95
N LEU A 505 -12.43 11.01 -9.82
CA LEU A 505 -11.50 9.93 -9.45
C LEU A 505 -10.38 10.43 -8.53
N SER A 506 -9.85 11.63 -8.79
CA SER A 506 -8.85 12.32 -7.96
C SER A 506 -9.39 12.54 -6.54
N LEU A 507 -10.55 13.19 -6.42
CA LEU A 507 -11.25 13.41 -5.14
C LEU A 507 -11.56 12.10 -4.41
N THR A 508 -11.96 11.05 -5.13
CA THR A 508 -12.22 9.73 -4.52
C THR A 508 -10.95 9.13 -3.93
N SER A 509 -9.83 9.20 -4.66
CA SER A 509 -8.52 8.71 -4.17
C SER A 509 -8.04 9.52 -2.97
N ASP A 510 -8.13 10.86 -3.05
CA ASP A 510 -7.77 11.76 -1.96
C ASP A 510 -8.65 11.52 -0.71
N MET A 511 -9.96 11.27 -0.87
CA MET A 511 -10.86 10.91 0.24
C MET A 511 -10.43 9.58 0.89
N VAL A 512 -10.12 8.54 0.11
CA VAL A 512 -9.68 7.24 0.66
C VAL A 512 -8.40 7.42 1.47
N PHE A 513 -7.40 8.12 0.95
CA PHE A 513 -6.16 8.42 1.66
C PHE A 513 -6.38 9.21 2.97
N ILE A 514 -7.19 10.29 2.91
CA ILE A 514 -7.54 11.10 4.08
C ILE A 514 -8.20 10.24 5.16
N THR A 515 -9.12 9.35 4.76
CA THR A 515 -9.95 8.57 5.69
C THR A 515 -9.24 7.36 6.29
N GLN A 516 -8.35 6.71 5.54
CA GLN A 516 -7.40 5.72 6.05
C GLN A 516 -6.48 6.34 7.13
N SER A 517 -6.04 7.59 6.93
CA SER A 517 -5.25 8.33 7.93
C SER A 517 -6.11 8.92 9.06
N ALA A 518 -7.39 9.21 8.83
CA ALA A 518 -8.27 9.88 9.79
C ALA A 518 -8.44 9.11 11.10
N GLY A 519 -8.52 7.77 11.04
CA GLY A 519 -8.66 6.94 12.23
C GLY A 519 -7.50 7.10 13.22
N ARG A 520 -6.25 7.10 12.73
CA ARG A 520 -5.06 7.28 13.57
C ARG A 520 -4.88 8.72 14.06
N LEU A 521 -5.10 9.69 13.17
CA LEU A 521 -4.93 11.12 13.45
C LEU A 521 -5.94 11.64 14.48
N MET A 522 -7.23 11.36 14.29
CA MET A 522 -8.28 11.74 15.25
C MET A 522 -8.05 11.08 16.61
N ARG A 523 -7.57 9.83 16.62
CA ARG A 523 -7.27 9.13 17.87
C ARG A 523 -6.10 9.77 18.60
N ALA A 524 -5.07 10.24 17.91
CA ALA A 524 -3.99 10.98 18.54
C ALA A 524 -4.44 12.35 19.08
N ILE A 525 -5.29 13.08 18.35
CA ILE A 525 -5.93 14.30 18.88
C ILE A 525 -6.64 13.99 20.20
N PHE A 526 -7.48 12.95 20.21
CA PHE A 526 -8.18 12.50 21.43
C PHE A 526 -7.20 12.19 22.58
N GLU A 527 -6.13 11.43 22.34
CA GLU A 527 -5.18 11.02 23.38
C GLU A 527 -4.34 12.20 23.90
N ILE A 528 -3.95 13.17 23.06
CA ILE A 528 -3.28 14.41 23.50
C ILE A 528 -4.20 15.21 24.42
N VAL A 529 -5.46 15.38 24.00
CA VAL A 529 -6.46 16.15 24.75
C VAL A 529 -6.83 15.46 26.07
N LEU A 530 -6.95 14.13 26.07
CA LEU A 530 -7.16 13.30 27.26
C LEU A 530 -5.99 13.43 28.24
N LYS A 531 -4.74 13.32 27.76
CA LYS A 531 -3.53 13.51 28.56
C LYS A 531 -3.40 14.91 29.16
N ARG A 532 -3.92 15.94 28.48
CA ARG A 532 -4.01 17.33 28.97
C ARG A 532 -5.18 17.56 29.94
N GLY A 533 -6.06 16.59 30.15
CA GLY A 533 -7.18 16.67 31.10
C GLY A 533 -8.37 17.51 30.62
N TRP A 534 -8.48 17.82 29.33
CA TRP A 534 -9.50 18.73 28.80
C TRP A 534 -10.80 17.98 28.47
N ALA A 535 -11.58 17.66 29.51
CA ALA A 535 -12.74 16.75 29.44
C ALA A 535 -13.73 17.06 28.29
N GLN A 536 -14.18 18.31 28.15
CA GLN A 536 -15.14 18.70 27.09
C GLN A 536 -14.60 18.46 25.68
N LEU A 537 -13.32 18.80 25.45
CA LEU A 537 -12.69 18.58 24.14
C LEU A 537 -12.37 17.10 23.91
N ALA A 538 -12.04 16.35 24.96
CA ALA A 538 -11.80 14.90 24.88
C ALA A 538 -13.07 14.17 24.46
N GLU A 539 -14.25 14.58 24.96
CA GLU A 539 -15.54 14.06 24.52
C GLU A 539 -15.79 14.33 23.03
N LYS A 540 -15.60 15.59 22.57
CA LYS A 540 -15.74 15.96 21.15
C LYS A 540 -14.79 15.18 20.24
N ALA A 541 -13.51 15.10 20.59
CA ALA A 541 -12.51 14.35 19.83
C ALA A 541 -12.83 12.84 19.80
N LEU A 542 -13.30 12.26 20.90
CA LEU A 542 -13.75 10.86 20.94
C LEU A 542 -14.99 10.62 20.07
N ASN A 543 -15.92 11.57 20.05
CA ASN A 543 -17.10 11.50 19.20
C ASN A 543 -16.72 11.64 17.71
N LEU A 544 -15.77 12.51 17.33
CA LEU A 544 -15.19 12.52 15.98
C LEU A 544 -14.54 11.17 15.61
N CYS A 545 -13.75 10.57 16.51
CA CYS A 545 -13.18 9.22 16.29
C CYS A 545 -14.26 8.18 15.97
N LYS A 546 -15.37 8.18 16.72
CA LYS A 546 -16.52 7.29 16.50
C LYS A 546 -17.21 7.59 15.16
N MET A 547 -17.42 8.87 14.83
CA MET A 547 -18.10 9.28 13.58
C MET A 547 -17.30 8.88 12.33
N VAL A 548 -15.96 9.00 12.37
CA VAL A 548 -15.07 8.49 11.33
C VAL A 548 -15.13 6.96 11.27
N SER A 549 -14.93 6.26 12.39
CA SER A 549 -14.90 4.79 12.43
C SER A 549 -16.23 4.13 12.04
N LYS A 550 -17.37 4.72 12.41
CA LYS A 550 -18.71 4.20 12.08
C LYS A 550 -19.29 4.80 10.80
N ARG A 551 -18.58 5.76 10.18
CA ARG A 551 -19.00 6.48 8.97
C ARG A 551 -20.43 7.01 9.06
N MET A 552 -20.74 7.66 10.18
CA MET A 552 -22.07 8.21 10.49
C MET A 552 -21.94 9.38 11.46
N TRP A 553 -22.87 10.33 11.41
CA TRP A 553 -22.92 11.46 12.34
C TRP A 553 -23.56 11.07 13.68
N SER A 554 -23.17 11.74 14.76
CA SER A 554 -23.70 11.51 16.13
C SER A 554 -25.21 11.73 16.25
N VAL A 555 -25.79 12.59 15.39
CA VAL A 555 -27.24 12.85 15.32
C VAL A 555 -28.05 11.73 14.67
N GLN A 556 -27.40 10.73 14.05
CA GLN A 556 -28.07 9.62 13.39
C GLN A 556 -28.32 8.46 14.38
N THR A 557 -29.43 7.74 14.20
CA THR A 557 -29.82 6.66 15.13
C THR A 557 -28.70 5.62 15.34
N PRO A 558 -28.38 5.26 16.60
CA PRO A 558 -27.39 4.23 16.91
C PRO A 558 -27.65 2.87 16.26
N LEU A 559 -28.91 2.57 15.89
CA LEU A 559 -29.30 1.34 15.20
C LEU A 559 -28.52 1.11 13.89
N ARG A 560 -28.05 2.18 13.22
CA ARG A 560 -27.22 2.10 12.01
C ARG A 560 -25.88 1.38 12.19
N GLN A 561 -25.45 1.14 13.42
CA GLN A 561 -24.23 0.37 13.72
C GLN A 561 -24.45 -1.15 13.58
N PHE A 562 -25.69 -1.63 13.65
CA PHE A 562 -26.02 -3.05 13.49
C PHE A 562 -26.21 -3.38 12.01
N HIS A 563 -25.51 -4.42 11.55
CA HIS A 563 -25.57 -4.87 10.17
C HIS A 563 -26.84 -5.70 9.98
N GLY A 564 -27.75 -5.25 9.10
CA GLY A 564 -29.06 -5.87 8.87
C GLY A 564 -30.27 -5.07 9.37
N ALA A 565 -30.07 -4.02 10.17
CA ALA A 565 -31.14 -3.13 10.66
C ALA A 565 -31.32 -1.89 9.76
N ARG A 566 -31.42 -2.10 8.44
CA ARG A 566 -31.60 -1.03 7.43
C ARG A 566 -32.90 -1.19 6.67
#